data_AF-A0ABD6C9A1-F1
#
_entry.id   AF-A0ABD6C9A1-F1
#
_cell.length_a   1.000
_cell.length_b   1.000
_cell.length_c   1.000
_cell.angle_alpha   90.00
_cell.angle_beta   90.00
_cell.angle_gamma   90.00
#
_symmetry.space_group_name_H-M   'P 1'
#
loop_
_entity.id
_entity.type
_entity.pdbx_description
1 polymer ?
#
loop_
_entity_poly.entity_id
_entity_poly.type
_entity_poly.pdbx_seq_one_letter_code
_entity_poly.pdbx_strand_id
1 'polypeptide(L)' 'MSVKSFTTALTLYRSQTLSLEQAAEYSSVSVPKMASALGARGIPVREVDRDVLAAQAAD' A
#
# COMPACT_ATOMS: atom_id res chain seq x y z
N MET A 1 9.12 -10.06 -9.95
CA MET A 1 8.18 -8.94 -9.69
C MET A 1 7.87 -8.25 -11.01
N SER A 2 6.60 -8.17 -11.42
CA SER A 2 6.24 -7.34 -12.57
C SER A 2 5.94 -5.92 -12.08
N VAL A 3 6.70 -4.93 -12.55
CA VAL A 3 6.51 -3.50 -12.23
C VAL A 3 5.08 -3.03 -12.50
N LYS A 4 4.39 -3.73 -13.42
CA LYS A 4 2.98 -3.51 -13.76
C LYS A 4 2.05 -3.76 -12.57
N SER A 5 2.16 -4.88 -11.88
CA SER A 5 1.27 -5.23 -10.76
C SER A 5 1.39 -4.25 -9.60
N PHE A 6 2.60 -3.75 -9.33
CA PHE A 6 2.84 -2.75 -8.29
C PHE A 6 2.23 -1.39 -8.64
N THR A 7 2.41 -0.95 -9.89
CA THR A 7 1.82 0.30 -10.38
C THR A 7 0.30 0.22 -10.41
N THR A 8 -0.26 -0.94 -10.75
CA THR A 8 -1.70 -1.21 -10.65
C THR A 8 -2.17 -1.14 -9.21
N ALA A 9 -1.49 -1.79 -8.26
CA ALA A 9 -1.86 -1.74 -6.84
C ALA A 9 -1.87 -0.31 -6.29
N LEU A 10 -0.86 0.50 -6.63
CA LEU A 10 -0.80 1.93 -6.26
C LEU A 10 -1.96 2.72 -6.85
N THR A 11 -2.31 2.45 -8.11
CA THR A 11 -3.42 3.12 -8.80
C THR A 11 -4.76 2.74 -8.16
N LEU A 12 -4.96 1.46 -7.84
CA LEU A 12 -6.17 0.96 -7.18
C LEU A 12 -6.30 1.49 -5.75
N TYR A 13 -5.20 1.61 -5.02
CA TYR A 13 -5.17 2.28 -3.71
C TYR A 13 -5.57 3.76 -3.84
N ARG A 14 -5.01 4.47 -4.82
CA ARG A 14 -5.34 5.88 -5.09
C ARG A 14 -6.81 6.08 -5.47
N SER A 15 -7.38 5.15 -6.25
CA SER A 15 -8.80 5.15 -6.62
C SER A 15 -9.73 4.65 -5.50
N GLN A 16 -9.20 4.39 -4.30
CA GLN A 16 -9.95 3.87 -3.14
C GLN A 16 -10.62 2.52 -3.40
N THR A 17 -10.16 1.79 -4.42
CA THR A 17 -10.67 0.47 -4.78
C THR A 17 -10.11 -0.61 -3.86
N LEU A 18 -8.86 -0.46 -3.43
CA LEU A 18 -8.17 -1.37 -2.52
C LEU A 18 -7.70 -0.63 -1.26
N SER A 19 -7.80 -1.30 -0.12
CA SER A 19 -7.12 -0.90 1.12
C SER A 19 -5.62 -1.15 1.02
N LEU A 20 -4.84 -0.59 1.95
CA LEU A 20 -3.38 -0.71 1.94
C LEU A 20 -2.92 -2.18 1.98
N GLU A 21 -3.59 -3.02 2.79
CA GLU A 21 -3.34 -4.47 2.86
C GLU A 21 -3.63 -5.18 1.55
N GLN A 22 -4.79 -4.91 0.94
CA GLN A 22 -5.14 -5.55 -0.33
C GLN A 22 -4.21 -5.11 -1.46
N ALA A 23 -3.77 -3.86 -1.46
CA ALA A 23 -2.80 -3.37 -2.43
C ALA A 23 -1.41 -4.02 -2.22
N ALA A 24 -1.03 -4.25 -0.96
CA ALA A 24 0.19 -4.95 -0.60
C ALA A 24 0.13 -6.44 -1.03
N GLU A 25 -0.97 -7.13 -0.73
CA GLU A 25 -1.24 -8.52 -1.13
C GLU A 25 -1.25 -8.68 -2.65
N TYR A 26 -1.96 -7.79 -3.36
CA TYR A 26 -2.04 -7.78 -4.82
C TYR A 26 -0.67 -7.65 -5.49
N SER A 27 0.25 -6.92 -4.86
CA SER A 27 1.62 -6.77 -5.35
C SER A 27 2.63 -7.74 -4.70
N SER A 28 2.17 -8.67 -3.86
CA SER A 28 2.99 -9.57 -3.02
C SER A 28 4.12 -8.84 -2.28
N VAL A 29 3.79 -7.71 -1.66
CA VAL A 29 4.69 -6.95 -0.78
C VAL A 29 4.07 -6.83 0.61
N SER A 30 4.90 -6.56 1.60
CA SER A 30 4.42 -6.21 2.93
C SER A 30 3.76 -4.82 2.92
N VAL A 31 2.76 -4.64 3.79
CA VAL A 31 2.08 -3.37 4.08
C VAL A 31 3.06 -2.20 4.28
N PRO A 32 4.09 -2.30 5.14
CA PRO A 32 5.06 -1.21 5.32
C PRO A 32 5.86 -0.87 4.06
N LYS A 33 6.13 -1.87 3.22
CA LYS A 33 6.82 -1.66 1.94
C LYS A 33 5.92 -0.95 0.93
N MET A 34 4.63 -1.27 0.93
CA MET A 34 3.62 -0.58 0.12
C MET A 34 3.45 0.87 0.56
N ALA A 35 3.35 1.12 1.87
CA ALA A 35 3.29 2.46 2.45
C ALA A 35 4.53 3.30 2.12
N SER A 36 5.73 2.73 2.25
CA SER A 36 6.98 3.40 1.88
C SER A 36 6.99 3.80 0.41
N ALA A 37 6.45 2.96 -0.47
CA ALA A 37 6.39 3.22 -1.90
C ALA A 37 5.30 4.22 -2.32
N LEU A 38 4.23 4.32 -1.54
CA LEU A 38 3.23 5.39 -1.64
C LEU A 38 3.89 6.72 -1.27
N GLY A 39 4.58 6.78 -0.13
CA GLY A 39 5.32 7.96 0.33
C GLY A 39 6.39 8.42 -0.66
N ALA A 40 7.19 7.49 -1.21
CA ALA A 40 8.19 7.80 -2.24
C ALA A 40 7.60 8.39 -3.53
N ARG A 41 6.30 8.19 -3.77
CA ARG A 41 5.55 8.73 -4.92
C ARG A 41 4.67 9.93 -4.55
N GLY A 42 4.76 10.44 -3.33
CA GLY A 42 3.95 11.55 -2.84
C GLY A 42 2.47 11.20 -2.63
N ILE A 43 2.13 9.92 -2.52
CA ILE A 43 0.78 9.46 -2.25
C ILE A 43 0.64 9.29 -0.73
N PRO A 44 -0.24 10.04 -0.06
CA PRO A 44 -0.43 9.91 1.38
C PRO A 44 -1.14 8.59 1.71
N VAL A 45 -0.66 7.91 2.76
CA VAL A 45 -1.39 6.80 3.38
C VAL A 45 -2.61 7.36 4.12
N ARG A 46 -3.79 6.80 3.82
CA ARG A 46 -5.07 7.21 4.41
C ARG A 46 -5.08 6.93 5.91
N GLU A 47 -5.82 7.73 6.66
CA GLU A 47 -5.90 7.58 8.12
C GLU A 47 -6.43 6.22 8.55
N VAL A 48 -7.41 5.67 7.84
CA VAL A 48 -7.94 4.31 8.07
C VAL A 48 -6.88 3.22 7.90
N ASP A 49 -5.93 3.42 6.98
CA ASP A 49 -4.85 2.47 6.73
C ASP A 49 -3.62 2.74 7.62
N ARG A 50 -3.57 3.88 8.31
CA ARG A 50 -2.48 4.18 9.27
C ARG A 50 -2.56 3.29 10.49
N ASP A 51 -3.76 2.96 10.94
CA ASP A 51 -3.98 2.03 12.05
C ASP A 51 -3.46 0.63 11.69
N VAL A 52 -3.80 0.17 10.49
CA VAL A 52 -3.32 -1.08 9.91
C VAL A 52 -1.79 -1.08 9.71
N LEU A 53 -1.24 0.02 9.19
CA LEU A 53 0.20 0.19 9.06
C LEU A 53 0.91 0.16 10.41
N ALA A 54 0.33 0.77 11.45
CA ALA A 54 0.88 0.79 12.80
C ALA A 54 0.82 -0.60 13.45
N ALA A 55 -0.28 -1.34 13.26
CA ALA A 55 -0.42 -2.70 13.73
C ALA A 55 0.62 -3.64 13.08
N GLN A 56 0.87 -3.48 11.78
CA GLN A 56 1.81 -4.29 11.00
C GLN A 56 3.29 -3.87 11.18
N ALA A 57 3.56 -2.75 11.85
CA ALA A 57 4.91 -2.26 12.18
C ALA A 57 5.35 -2.62 13.61
N ALA A 58 4.45 -3.19 14.41
CA ALA A 58 4.70 -3.60 15.80
C ALA A 58 4.98 -5.12 15.94
N ASP A 59 4.97 -5.85 14.82
CA ASP A 59 5.35 -7.28 14.68
C ASP A 59 6.79 -7.40 14.15
#